data_AF-A0A3M2JFZ6-F1
#
_entry.id   AF-A0A3M2JFZ6-F1
#
_cell.length_a   1.000
_cell.length_b   1.000
_cell.length_c   1.000
_cell.angle_alpha   90.00
_cell.angle_beta   90.00
_cell.angle_gamma   90.00
#
_symmetry.space_group_name_H-M   'P 1'
#
loop_
_entity.id
_entity.type
_entity.pdbx_description
1 polymer ?
#
loop_
_entity_poly.entity_id
_entity_poly.type
_entity_poly.pdbx_seq_one_letter_code
_entity_poly.pdbx_strand_id
1 'polypeptide(L)'
;PVDAQILKEIRNRERPYRFQVDTLEEGYTRLVLTTDLSHYRRVFYFRENKLISPGHYFARRWHQETTRYFRFLISDPRDFNAFAAEALDQFVDSLLILLEVSPEARERLAREKIIYLLCHTTGEMENITGMAARGIYLVAWDQVVSTFNCHRHEVAHLLMNYKLEHLSLYTHPFFLEGFACAVGGRGGKSAAVIRQIGAFLQQSGFLTYERLLDINRFQEVDPTLSYPLSAIYNWFLLHHLGVESYLRLYRSHGGDTPSLNNIPRNGSRLPPPEAFEAFLQKHEAFSTVAFPSLWPDFPPLMEAHWGSVWEDERWYYFRLRGSVRMIPSRPVGKAFRSREFHEIFPDVPYSGERYYLQVSPEEVKLYDFYTMALIAFYSNGLSPTRQAIREEDGYFRFALPRKLFAEPLPQMSIAQ
;
A
#
# COMPACT_ATOMS: atom_id res chain seq x y z
N PRO A 1 -20.39 -6.73 15.66
CA PRO A 1 -19.26 -6.20 16.46
C PRO A 1 -19.68 -5.91 17.91
N VAL A 2 -18.87 -6.33 18.88
CA VAL A 2 -19.10 -6.15 20.34
C VAL A 2 -19.47 -4.70 20.68
N ASP A 3 -18.86 -3.73 19.98
CA ASP A 3 -19.11 -2.31 20.16
C ASP A 3 -20.55 -1.88 19.84
N ALA A 4 -21.17 -2.43 18.79
CA ALA A 4 -22.52 -2.05 18.40
C ALA A 4 -23.56 -2.52 19.43
N GLN A 5 -23.34 -3.71 20.00
CA GLN A 5 -24.16 -4.26 21.06
C GLN A 5 -23.99 -3.46 22.35
N ILE A 6 -22.76 -3.17 22.77
CA ILE A 6 -22.49 -2.36 23.96
C ILE A 6 -23.10 -0.97 23.82
N LEU A 7 -22.95 -0.32 22.66
CA LEU A 7 -23.57 0.99 22.41
C LEU A 7 -25.10 0.93 22.44
N LYS A 8 -25.70 -0.16 21.96
CA LYS A 8 -27.15 -0.39 22.05
C LYS A 8 -27.59 -0.55 23.51
N GLU A 9 -26.88 -1.36 24.30
CA GLU A 9 -27.16 -1.58 25.72
C GLU A 9 -26.99 -0.28 26.54
N ILE A 10 -25.96 0.52 26.25
CA ILE A 10 -25.79 1.87 26.84
C ILE A 10 -26.98 2.77 26.49
N ARG A 11 -27.38 2.83 25.21
CA ARG A 11 -28.53 3.65 24.76
C ARG A 11 -29.84 3.24 25.42
N ASN A 12 -30.04 1.93 25.61
CA ASN A 12 -31.20 1.37 26.27
C ASN A 12 -31.17 1.48 27.80
N ARG A 13 -30.07 2.02 28.38
CA ARG A 13 -29.82 2.06 29.83
C ARG A 13 -29.75 0.67 30.48
N GLU A 14 -29.47 -0.35 29.68
CA GLU A 14 -29.30 -1.74 30.10
C GLU A 14 -27.89 -1.96 30.69
N ARG A 15 -26.95 -1.06 30.39
CA ARG A 15 -25.57 -1.15 30.88
C ARG A 15 -25.12 0.14 31.56
N PRO A 16 -24.57 0.06 32.80
CA PRO A 16 -24.00 1.23 33.46
C PRO A 16 -22.73 1.69 32.74
N TYR A 17 -22.54 3.00 32.70
CA TYR A 17 -21.34 3.62 32.14
C TYR A 17 -20.91 4.81 32.99
N ARG A 18 -19.63 5.20 32.85
CA ARG A 18 -19.06 6.37 33.52
C ARG A 18 -18.32 7.23 32.51
N PHE A 19 -18.49 8.54 32.67
CA PHE A 19 -17.68 9.54 31.98
C PHE A 19 -16.67 10.12 32.95
N GLN A 20 -15.41 10.18 32.51
CA GLN A 20 -14.35 10.92 33.19
C GLN A 20 -13.87 12.02 32.25
N VAL A 21 -13.85 13.26 32.75
CA VAL A 21 -13.31 14.42 32.03
C VAL A 21 -11.97 14.77 32.66
N ASP A 22 -10.91 14.71 31.86
CA ASP A 22 -9.58 15.14 32.26
C ASP A 22 -9.23 16.44 31.52
N THR A 23 -8.81 17.46 32.26
CA THR A 23 -8.19 18.65 31.66
C THR A 23 -6.78 18.30 31.24
N LEU A 24 -6.44 18.60 29.99
CA LEU A 24 -5.11 18.44 29.42
C LEU A 24 -4.45 19.83 29.28
N GLU A 25 -3.18 19.85 28.92
CA GLU A 25 -2.45 21.07 28.62
C GLU A 25 -3.08 21.89 27.48
N GLU A 26 -2.72 23.18 27.37
CA GLU A 26 -3.09 24.06 26.25
C GLU A 26 -4.60 24.18 25.95
N GLY A 27 -5.46 23.98 26.97
CA GLY A 27 -6.91 24.10 26.81
C GLY A 27 -7.57 22.90 26.13
N TYR A 28 -6.86 21.78 26.01
CA TYR A 28 -7.44 20.52 25.57
C TYR A 28 -8.15 19.81 26.73
N THR A 29 -9.15 19.01 26.42
CA THR A 29 -9.78 18.10 27.38
C THR A 29 -9.96 16.71 26.78
N ARG A 30 -9.94 15.70 27.64
CA ARG A 30 -10.15 14.30 27.28
C ARG A 30 -11.39 13.79 28.00
N LEU A 31 -12.34 13.25 27.24
CA LEU A 31 -13.50 12.55 27.77
C LEU A 31 -13.27 11.05 27.60
N VAL A 32 -13.28 10.31 28.70
CA VAL A 32 -13.16 8.85 28.71
C VAL A 32 -14.51 8.25 29.09
N LEU A 33 -15.09 7.48 28.16
CA LEU A 33 -16.26 6.63 28.40
C LEU A 33 -15.77 5.23 28.77
N THR A 34 -16.20 4.75 29.94
CA THR A 34 -15.97 3.38 30.42
C THR A 34 -17.29 2.70 30.75
N THR A 35 -17.32 1.38 30.64
CA THR A 35 -18.43 0.55 31.13
C THR A 35 -17.95 -0.40 32.22
N ASP A 36 -18.86 -1.17 32.80
CA ASP A 36 -18.55 -2.28 33.71
C ASP A 36 -17.74 -3.42 33.07
N LEU A 37 -17.72 -3.52 31.74
CA LEU A 37 -16.80 -4.38 31.02
C LEU A 37 -15.39 -3.82 31.10
N SER A 38 -14.49 -4.56 31.75
CA SER A 38 -13.09 -4.22 32.01
C SER A 38 -12.29 -3.78 30.77
N HIS A 39 -12.78 -4.09 29.57
CA HIS A 39 -12.08 -3.84 28.31
C HIS A 39 -12.76 -2.79 27.41
N TYR A 40 -13.97 -2.32 27.73
CA TYR A 40 -14.64 -1.32 26.89
C TYR A 40 -14.29 0.10 27.38
N ARG A 41 -13.42 0.76 26.62
CA ARG A 41 -12.98 2.13 26.83
C ARG A 41 -13.03 2.90 25.51
N ARG A 42 -13.64 4.08 25.53
CA ARG A 42 -13.65 5.03 24.41
C ARG A 42 -13.12 6.39 24.86
N VAL A 43 -12.27 6.99 24.04
CA VAL A 43 -11.60 8.26 24.36
C VAL A 43 -11.96 9.29 23.29
N PHE A 44 -12.38 10.46 23.72
CA PHE A 44 -12.69 11.61 22.88
C PHE A 44 -11.81 12.78 23.30
N TYR A 45 -11.38 13.59 22.33
CA TYR A 45 -10.54 14.76 22.54
C TYR A 45 -11.28 16.02 22.14
N PHE A 46 -11.15 17.06 22.95
CA PHE A 46 -11.77 18.36 22.68
C PHE A 46 -10.75 19.47 22.83
N ARG A 47 -10.98 20.56 22.09
CA ARG A 47 -10.30 21.84 22.27
C ARG A 47 -11.36 22.92 22.27
N GLU A 48 -11.38 23.78 23.29
CA GLU A 48 -12.37 24.86 23.41
C GLU A 48 -13.83 24.36 23.24
N ASN A 49 -14.15 23.23 23.89
CA ASN A 49 -15.45 22.54 23.81
C ASN A 49 -15.85 21.99 22.42
N LYS A 50 -14.94 21.99 21.44
CA LYS A 50 -15.16 21.37 20.13
C LYS A 50 -14.47 20.01 20.06
N LEU A 51 -15.19 19.00 19.57
CA LEU A 51 -14.60 17.68 19.31
C LEU A 51 -13.54 17.80 18.21
N ILE A 52 -12.38 17.20 18.43
CA ILE A 52 -11.27 17.15 17.47
C ILE A 52 -10.85 15.70 17.24
N SER A 53 -10.12 15.46 16.14
CA SER A 53 -9.53 14.14 15.93
C SER A 53 -8.43 13.85 16.97
N PRO A 54 -8.23 12.59 17.38
CA PRO A 54 -7.08 12.22 18.19
C PRO A 54 -5.76 12.64 17.53
N GLY A 55 -5.68 12.52 16.19
CA GLY A 55 -4.54 12.98 15.40
C GLY A 55 -4.23 14.47 15.61
N HIS A 56 -5.26 15.33 15.65
CA HIS A 56 -5.07 16.76 15.94
C HIS A 56 -4.41 16.97 17.31
N TYR A 57 -4.86 16.25 18.34
CA TYR A 57 -4.27 16.37 19.67
C TYR A 57 -2.84 15.83 19.68
N PHE A 58 -2.63 14.56 19.33
CA PHE A 58 -1.32 13.91 19.47
C PHE A 58 -0.24 14.53 18.57
N ALA A 59 -0.61 15.02 17.38
CA ALA A 59 0.32 15.62 16.43
C ALA A 59 0.44 17.15 16.51
N ARG A 60 -0.16 17.79 17.53
CA ARG A 60 -0.20 19.27 17.67
C ARG A 60 1.17 19.97 17.68
N ARG A 61 2.23 19.24 18.04
CA ARG A 61 3.63 19.72 18.11
C ARG A 61 4.56 18.98 17.15
N TRP A 62 4.03 18.13 16.28
CA TRP A 62 4.84 17.38 15.32
C TRP A 62 5.38 18.31 14.23
N HIS A 63 6.50 17.90 13.63
CA HIS A 63 7.08 18.62 12.50
C HIS A 63 6.09 18.64 11.33
N GLN A 64 6.04 19.74 10.58
CA GLN A 64 5.09 19.88 9.48
C GLN A 64 5.82 20.08 8.15
N GLU A 65 5.39 19.33 7.15
CA GLU A 65 5.81 19.50 5.76
C GLU A 65 4.56 19.57 4.88
N THR A 66 4.64 20.30 3.77
CA THR A 66 3.51 20.44 2.84
C THR A 66 3.99 20.21 1.43
N THR A 67 3.23 19.42 0.67
CA THR A 67 3.46 19.17 -0.76
C THR A 67 2.23 19.58 -1.57
N ARG A 68 2.11 19.14 -2.83
CA ARG A 68 0.97 19.51 -3.67
C ARG A 68 -0.34 18.99 -3.08
N TYR A 69 -0.38 17.74 -2.64
CA TYR A 69 -1.61 17.13 -2.12
C TYR A 69 -1.62 16.90 -0.62
N PHE A 70 -0.50 17.02 0.08
CA PHE A 70 -0.42 16.61 1.48
C PHE A 70 -0.01 17.74 2.42
N ARG A 71 -0.54 17.66 3.65
CA ARG A 71 0.07 18.23 4.85
C ARG A 71 0.53 17.08 5.72
N PHE A 72 1.84 16.88 5.80
CA PHE A 72 2.46 15.87 6.64
C PHE A 72 2.62 16.41 8.05
N LEU A 73 2.17 15.62 9.03
CA LEU A 73 2.49 15.80 10.45
C LEU A 73 3.43 14.66 10.83
N ILE A 74 4.67 14.97 11.16
CA ILE A 74 5.78 14.02 11.26
C ILE A 74 6.29 13.97 12.70
N SER A 75 6.14 12.81 13.35
CA SER A 75 6.60 12.63 14.73
C SER A 75 8.12 12.73 14.86
N ASP A 76 8.84 12.05 13.96
CA ASP A 76 10.31 12.09 13.89
C ASP A 76 10.75 12.46 12.46
N PRO A 77 11.34 13.64 12.23
CA PRO A 77 11.79 14.09 10.90
C PRO A 77 12.76 13.14 10.21
N ARG A 78 13.46 12.27 10.95
CA ARG A 78 14.37 11.26 10.40
C ARG A 78 13.65 10.16 9.63
N ASP A 79 12.36 9.98 9.83
CA ASP A 79 11.58 8.96 9.11
C ASP A 79 10.97 9.51 7.81
N PHE A 80 11.15 10.80 7.55
CA PHE A 80 10.62 11.48 6.37
C PHE A 80 11.71 11.77 5.35
N ASN A 81 11.37 11.69 4.06
CA ASN A 81 12.21 12.21 2.99
C ASN A 81 11.32 12.80 1.87
N ALA A 82 11.82 13.83 1.20
CA ALA A 82 11.07 14.54 0.16
C ALA A 82 10.72 13.65 -1.05
N PHE A 83 11.57 12.67 -1.37
CA PHE A 83 11.32 11.76 -2.48
C PHE A 83 10.04 10.93 -2.26
N ALA A 84 9.84 10.36 -1.07
CA ALA A 84 8.65 9.62 -0.72
C ALA A 84 7.37 10.48 -0.78
N ALA A 85 7.48 11.74 -0.37
CA ALA A 85 6.39 12.70 -0.40
C ALA A 85 6.01 13.07 -1.84
N GLU A 86 6.98 13.31 -2.71
CA GLU A 86 6.77 13.51 -4.14
C GLU A 86 6.18 12.26 -4.82
N ALA A 87 6.68 11.08 -4.46
CA ALA A 87 6.16 9.82 -4.96
C ALA A 87 4.70 9.56 -4.53
N LEU A 88 4.25 10.14 -3.41
CA LEU A 88 2.83 10.16 -3.02
C LEU A 88 2.04 11.16 -3.87
N ASP A 89 2.55 12.37 -4.13
CA ASP A 89 1.89 13.34 -5.01
C ASP A 89 1.68 12.76 -6.43
N GLN A 90 2.72 12.14 -7.00
CA GLN A 90 2.65 11.48 -8.30
C GLN A 90 1.64 10.32 -8.32
N PHE A 91 1.56 9.58 -7.21
CA PHE A 91 0.56 8.53 -7.04
C PHE A 91 -0.86 9.10 -7.00
N VAL A 92 -1.08 10.20 -6.26
CA VAL A 92 -2.37 10.91 -6.23
C VAL A 92 -2.75 11.39 -7.63
N ASP A 93 -1.86 12.07 -8.36
CA ASP A 93 -2.12 12.51 -9.74
C ASP A 93 -2.54 11.33 -10.64
N SER A 94 -1.79 10.24 -10.61
CA SER A 94 -2.06 9.05 -11.42
C SER A 94 -3.41 8.41 -11.06
N LEU A 95 -3.74 8.34 -9.77
CA LEU A 95 -4.97 7.71 -9.31
C LEU A 95 -6.19 8.60 -9.56
N LEU A 96 -6.07 9.93 -9.45
CA LEU A 96 -7.13 10.87 -9.81
C LEU A 96 -7.43 10.83 -11.32
N ILE A 97 -6.42 10.59 -12.16
CA ILE A 97 -6.58 10.33 -13.59
C ILE A 97 -7.33 9.01 -13.80
N LEU A 98 -6.88 7.92 -13.18
CA LEU A 98 -7.52 6.61 -13.28
C LEU A 98 -8.99 6.64 -12.83
N LEU A 99 -9.29 7.35 -11.74
CA LEU A 99 -10.62 7.51 -11.18
C LEU A 99 -11.48 8.55 -11.93
N GLU A 100 -10.95 9.15 -13.01
CA GLU A 100 -11.61 10.20 -13.78
C GLU A 100 -12.18 11.32 -12.87
N VAL A 101 -11.39 11.76 -11.88
CA VAL A 101 -11.78 12.89 -11.02
C VAL A 101 -11.65 14.17 -11.85
N SER A 102 -12.65 15.06 -11.77
CA SER A 102 -12.67 16.30 -12.57
C SER A 102 -11.55 17.25 -12.17
N PRO A 103 -11.03 18.10 -13.09
CA PRO A 103 -9.99 19.07 -12.78
C PRO A 103 -10.31 19.94 -11.56
N GLU A 104 -11.56 20.40 -11.42
CA GLU A 104 -11.99 21.27 -10.31
C GLU A 104 -11.90 20.54 -8.96
N ALA A 105 -12.29 19.26 -8.92
CA ALA A 105 -12.13 18.44 -7.73
C ALA A 105 -10.65 18.17 -7.42
N ARG A 106 -9.79 17.97 -8.44
CA ARG A 106 -8.33 17.82 -8.21
C ARG A 106 -7.73 19.09 -7.63
N GLU A 107 -8.13 20.27 -8.11
CA GLU A 107 -7.71 21.55 -7.56
C GLU A 107 -8.21 21.76 -6.13
N ARG A 108 -9.46 21.38 -5.85
CA ARG A 108 -10.02 21.40 -4.49
C ARG A 108 -9.17 20.55 -3.55
N LEU A 109 -8.88 19.30 -3.92
CA LEU A 109 -8.02 18.42 -3.12
C LEU A 109 -6.62 19.00 -2.90
N ALA A 110 -6.01 19.60 -3.93
CA ALA A 110 -4.69 20.23 -3.82
C ALA A 110 -4.68 21.47 -2.90
N ARG A 111 -5.82 22.18 -2.78
CA ARG A 111 -5.97 23.30 -1.83
C ARG A 111 -6.23 22.83 -0.41
N GLU A 112 -7.13 21.88 -0.24
CA GLU A 112 -7.58 21.38 1.07
C GLU A 112 -6.51 20.51 1.76
N LYS A 113 -5.70 19.80 0.95
CA LYS A 113 -4.66 18.85 1.36
C LYS A 113 -5.21 17.63 2.10
N ILE A 114 -4.61 16.48 1.83
CA ILE A 114 -4.72 15.27 2.62
C ILE A 114 -3.87 15.43 3.86
N ILE A 115 -4.44 15.18 5.04
CA ILE A 115 -3.67 15.14 6.29
C ILE A 115 -3.02 13.77 6.43
N TYR A 116 -1.68 13.75 6.49
CA TYR A 116 -0.89 12.53 6.62
C TYR A 116 -0.10 12.55 7.92
N LEU A 117 -0.44 11.68 8.86
CA LEU A 117 0.25 11.52 10.14
C LEU A 117 1.31 10.42 10.03
N LEU A 118 2.58 10.82 9.94
CA LEU A 118 3.72 9.91 9.91
C LEU A 118 4.19 9.62 11.34
N CYS A 119 3.80 8.45 11.85
CA CYS A 119 4.14 7.97 13.17
C CYS A 119 5.53 7.32 13.19
N HIS A 120 6.34 7.65 14.19
CA HIS A 120 7.61 6.99 14.45
C HIS A 120 7.42 5.55 14.94
N THR A 121 6.37 5.29 15.71
CA THR A 121 6.13 3.95 16.30
C THR A 121 4.70 3.47 16.07
N THR A 122 4.50 2.15 16.16
CA THR A 122 3.15 1.56 16.18
C THR A 122 2.36 1.97 17.42
N GLY A 123 3.03 2.28 18.54
CA GLY A 123 2.37 2.80 19.75
C GLY A 123 1.78 4.20 19.57
N GLU A 124 2.46 5.09 18.84
CA GLU A 124 1.87 6.38 18.44
C GLU A 124 0.66 6.20 17.55
N MET A 125 0.75 5.27 16.58
CA MET A 125 -0.38 4.93 15.72
C MET A 125 -1.56 4.41 16.53
N GLU A 126 -1.33 3.50 17.47
CA GLU A 126 -2.37 2.95 18.34
C GLU A 126 -3.00 4.04 19.22
N ASN A 127 -2.21 4.99 19.73
CA ASN A 127 -2.75 6.13 20.48
C ASN A 127 -3.69 7.01 19.65
N ILE A 128 -3.39 7.21 18.36
CA ILE A 128 -4.21 8.02 17.45
C ILE A 128 -5.45 7.25 16.96
N THR A 129 -5.27 5.97 16.64
CA THR A 129 -6.26 5.19 15.86
C THR A 129 -7.06 4.22 16.73
N GLY A 130 -6.55 3.87 17.91
CA GLY A 130 -7.06 2.81 18.77
C GLY A 130 -6.75 1.40 18.26
N MET A 131 -5.90 1.24 17.23
CA MET A 131 -5.58 -0.04 16.61
C MET A 131 -4.08 -0.27 16.50
N ALA A 132 -3.63 -1.47 16.84
CA ALA A 132 -2.27 -1.93 16.60
C ALA A 132 -2.10 -2.34 15.12
N ALA A 133 -1.86 -1.36 14.26
CA ALA A 133 -1.64 -1.55 12.83
C ALA A 133 -0.35 -0.83 12.39
N ARG A 134 -0.05 -0.85 11.08
CA ARG A 134 1.06 -0.06 10.47
C ARG A 134 0.56 1.09 9.58
N GLY A 135 -0.70 1.09 9.20
CA GLY A 135 -1.39 2.24 8.65
C GLY A 135 -2.90 2.05 8.63
N ILE A 136 -3.60 3.17 8.56
CA ILE A 136 -5.06 3.22 8.48
C ILE A 136 -5.48 4.56 7.88
N TYR A 137 -6.50 4.52 7.03
CA TYR A 137 -7.27 5.68 6.65
C TYR A 137 -8.46 5.86 7.61
N LEU A 138 -8.41 6.93 8.41
CA LEU A 138 -9.45 7.33 9.36
C LEU A 138 -10.56 8.10 8.62
N VAL A 139 -11.55 7.37 8.11
CA VAL A 139 -12.69 7.90 7.36
C VAL A 139 -13.38 9.07 8.07
N ALA A 140 -13.57 9.00 9.39
CA ALA A 140 -14.29 10.03 10.16
C ALA A 140 -13.62 11.42 10.14
N TRP A 141 -12.35 11.50 9.78
CA TRP A 141 -11.55 12.72 9.82
C TRP A 141 -10.78 13.01 8.53
N ASP A 142 -10.93 12.15 7.52
CA ASP A 142 -10.16 12.16 6.27
C ASP A 142 -8.63 12.21 6.47
N GLN A 143 -8.13 11.38 7.40
CA GLN A 143 -6.70 11.35 7.75
C GLN A 143 -6.07 10.01 7.37
N VAL A 144 -4.88 10.06 6.77
CA VAL A 144 -4.02 8.87 6.65
C VAL A 144 -3.07 8.86 7.84
N VAL A 145 -3.07 7.79 8.61
CA VAL A 145 -2.15 7.59 9.75
C VAL A 145 -1.28 6.38 9.43
N SER A 146 0.03 6.54 9.45
CA SER A 146 0.93 5.49 8.96
C SER A 146 2.30 5.54 9.62
N THR A 147 2.91 4.37 9.75
CA THR A 147 4.34 4.23 10.08
C THR A 147 5.25 4.22 8.84
N PHE A 148 4.67 4.15 7.64
CA PHE A 148 5.38 4.25 6.37
C PHE A 148 5.34 5.70 5.86
N ASN A 149 6.45 6.18 5.34
CA ASN A 149 6.55 7.51 4.71
C ASN A 149 5.83 7.58 3.34
N CYS A 150 5.60 6.44 2.68
CA CYS A 150 4.92 6.35 1.39
C CYS A 150 3.81 5.27 1.39
N HIS A 151 2.73 5.48 2.16
CA HIS A 151 1.66 4.47 2.29
C HIS A 151 0.55 4.61 1.25
N ARG A 152 0.85 4.23 0.01
CA ARG A 152 -0.08 4.33 -1.13
C ARG A 152 -1.40 3.58 -0.94
N HIS A 153 -1.40 2.47 -0.19
CA HIS A 153 -2.60 1.69 0.11
C HIS A 153 -3.68 2.51 0.82
N GLU A 154 -3.34 3.17 1.93
CA GLU A 154 -4.30 4.00 2.68
C GLU A 154 -4.73 5.24 1.90
N VAL A 155 -3.81 5.82 1.12
CA VAL A 155 -4.13 6.93 0.21
C VAL A 155 -5.12 6.47 -0.88
N ALA A 156 -5.05 5.22 -1.35
CA ALA A 156 -6.01 4.69 -2.30
C ALA A 156 -7.42 4.59 -1.71
N HIS A 157 -7.56 4.16 -0.45
CA HIS A 157 -8.86 4.18 0.24
C HIS A 157 -9.44 5.59 0.32
N LEU A 158 -8.62 6.57 0.72
CA LEU A 158 -9.03 7.97 0.79
C LEU A 158 -9.50 8.48 -0.58
N LEU A 159 -8.72 8.23 -1.64
CA LEU A 159 -9.04 8.74 -2.98
C LEU A 159 -10.26 8.05 -3.60
N MET A 160 -10.48 6.76 -3.32
CA MET A 160 -11.74 6.10 -3.67
C MET A 160 -12.92 6.81 -2.99
N ASN A 161 -12.81 7.07 -1.69
CA ASN A 161 -13.85 7.76 -0.94
C ASN A 161 -14.10 9.18 -1.45
N TYR A 162 -13.02 9.91 -1.75
CA TYR A 162 -13.08 11.23 -2.37
C TYR A 162 -13.81 11.22 -3.72
N LYS A 163 -13.57 10.21 -4.56
CA LYS A 163 -14.27 10.04 -5.84
C LYS A 163 -15.73 9.67 -5.66
N LEU A 164 -16.06 8.87 -4.63
CA LEU A 164 -17.41 8.36 -4.45
C LEU A 164 -18.35 9.39 -3.83
N GLU A 165 -17.84 10.31 -3.02
CA GLU A 165 -18.51 11.38 -2.23
C GLU A 165 -19.53 10.89 -1.19
N HIS A 166 -20.25 9.80 -1.49
CA HIS A 166 -21.21 9.16 -0.62
C HIS A 166 -20.71 7.79 -0.20
N LEU A 167 -20.33 7.68 1.08
CA LEU A 167 -19.80 6.46 1.66
C LEU A 167 -20.93 5.59 2.18
N SER A 168 -20.88 4.32 1.82
CA SER A 168 -21.61 3.30 2.56
C SER A 168 -20.95 3.08 3.91
N LEU A 169 -21.74 2.77 4.95
CA LEU A 169 -21.18 2.42 6.26
C LEU A 169 -20.24 1.21 6.18
N TYR A 170 -20.52 0.29 5.25
CA TYR A 170 -19.70 -0.88 4.99
C TYR A 170 -19.56 -1.10 3.49
N THR A 171 -18.38 -1.50 3.06
CA THR A 171 -18.10 -1.98 1.69
C THR A 171 -17.57 -3.40 1.80
N HIS A 172 -17.98 -4.28 0.88
CA HIS A 172 -17.46 -5.65 0.87
C HIS A 172 -15.92 -5.65 0.75
N PRO A 173 -15.18 -6.37 1.63
CA PRO A 173 -13.73 -6.25 1.72
C PRO A 173 -13.02 -6.69 0.43
N PHE A 174 -13.61 -7.61 -0.33
CA PHE A 174 -13.12 -7.96 -1.67
C PHE A 174 -12.93 -6.74 -2.60
N PHE A 175 -13.85 -5.76 -2.56
CA PHE A 175 -13.72 -4.53 -3.36
C PHE A 175 -12.87 -3.48 -2.65
N LEU A 176 -13.11 -3.27 -1.36
CA LEU A 176 -12.43 -2.24 -0.58
C LEU A 176 -10.91 -2.48 -0.56
N GLU A 177 -10.49 -3.65 -0.08
CA GLU A 177 -9.09 -4.04 0.05
C GLU A 177 -8.48 -4.41 -1.30
N GLY A 178 -9.28 -5.05 -2.16
CA GLY A 178 -8.87 -5.40 -3.51
C GLY A 178 -8.50 -4.17 -4.32
N PHE A 179 -9.33 -3.11 -4.31
CA PHE A 179 -8.99 -1.85 -4.98
C PHE A 179 -7.69 -1.25 -4.44
N ALA A 180 -7.60 -1.06 -3.12
CA ALA A 180 -6.44 -0.41 -2.51
C ALA A 180 -5.15 -1.18 -2.76
N CYS A 181 -5.20 -2.51 -2.72
CA CYS A 181 -4.07 -3.36 -3.09
C CYS A 181 -3.76 -3.32 -4.59
N ALA A 182 -4.78 -3.28 -5.44
CA ALA A 182 -4.64 -3.25 -6.89
C ALA A 182 -3.89 -2.01 -7.38
N VAL A 183 -4.06 -0.86 -6.72
CA VAL A 183 -3.42 0.39 -7.14
C VAL A 183 -2.30 0.85 -6.21
N GLY A 184 -2.42 0.60 -4.91
CA GLY A 184 -1.50 1.08 -3.87
C GLY A 184 -0.56 0.01 -3.28
N GLY A 185 -0.80 -1.27 -3.55
CA GLY A 185 -0.02 -2.37 -2.95
C GLY A 185 -0.38 -2.64 -1.49
N ARG A 186 0.50 -3.31 -0.75
CA ARG A 186 0.27 -3.66 0.66
C ARG A 186 1.55 -4.09 1.38
N GLY A 187 1.70 -3.67 2.65
CA GLY A 187 2.67 -4.26 3.58
C GLY A 187 4.11 -4.17 3.06
N GLY A 188 4.50 -2.99 2.59
CA GLY A 188 5.79 -2.75 1.97
C GLY A 188 5.96 -3.41 0.60
N LYS A 189 4.90 -3.88 -0.08
CA LYS A 189 4.98 -4.41 -1.45
C LYS A 189 4.20 -3.52 -2.39
N SER A 190 4.79 -3.23 -3.55
CA SER A 190 4.14 -2.42 -4.59
C SER A 190 2.90 -3.13 -5.15
N ALA A 191 2.01 -2.36 -5.77
CA ALA A 191 0.81 -2.89 -6.41
C ALA A 191 1.14 -3.93 -7.50
N ALA A 192 2.25 -3.77 -8.22
CA ALA A 192 2.69 -4.73 -9.23
C ALA A 192 3.04 -6.09 -8.61
N VAL A 193 3.81 -6.08 -7.52
CA VAL A 193 4.17 -7.29 -6.77
C VAL A 193 2.93 -7.98 -6.21
N ILE A 194 2.01 -7.23 -5.61
CA ILE A 194 0.77 -7.77 -5.06
C ILE A 194 -0.10 -8.41 -6.15
N ARG A 195 -0.24 -7.77 -7.31
CA ARG A 195 -0.99 -8.34 -8.44
C ARG A 195 -0.34 -9.61 -9.01
N GLN A 196 1.00 -9.67 -9.05
CA GLN A 196 1.72 -10.87 -9.49
C GLN A 196 1.46 -12.06 -8.55
N ILE A 197 1.48 -11.84 -7.24
CA ILE A 197 1.12 -12.86 -6.25
C ILE A 197 -0.34 -13.30 -6.47
N GLY A 198 -1.26 -12.36 -6.66
CA GLY A 198 -2.67 -12.65 -6.95
C GLY A 198 -2.88 -13.51 -8.20
N ALA A 199 -2.17 -13.20 -9.29
CA ALA A 199 -2.23 -13.96 -10.53
C ALA A 199 -1.75 -15.41 -10.31
N PHE A 200 -0.65 -15.60 -9.60
CA PHE A 200 -0.16 -16.94 -9.23
C PHE A 200 -1.18 -17.72 -8.41
N LEU A 201 -1.81 -17.10 -7.40
CA LEU A 201 -2.80 -17.77 -6.55
C LEU A 201 -3.98 -18.33 -7.37
N GLN A 202 -4.50 -17.53 -8.31
CA GLN A 202 -5.56 -17.96 -9.22
C GLN A 202 -5.08 -19.08 -10.16
N GLN A 203 -3.97 -18.85 -10.88
CA GLN A 203 -3.49 -19.78 -11.93
C GLN A 203 -3.02 -21.12 -11.38
N SER A 204 -2.49 -21.15 -10.16
CA SER A 204 -2.10 -22.39 -9.48
C SER A 204 -3.29 -23.17 -8.91
N GLY A 205 -4.48 -22.57 -8.86
CA GLY A 205 -5.66 -23.14 -8.21
C GLY A 205 -5.57 -23.18 -6.67
N PHE A 206 -4.54 -22.56 -6.07
CA PHE A 206 -4.36 -22.53 -4.62
C PHE A 206 -5.52 -21.79 -3.93
N LEU A 207 -5.99 -20.70 -4.55
CA LEU A 207 -7.14 -19.93 -4.11
C LEU A 207 -7.81 -19.30 -5.34
N THR A 208 -9.13 -19.35 -5.44
CA THR A 208 -9.89 -18.76 -6.55
C THR A 208 -10.69 -17.55 -6.10
N TYR A 209 -10.84 -16.55 -6.97
CA TYR A 209 -11.51 -15.29 -6.60
C TYR A 209 -12.97 -15.51 -6.19
N GLU A 210 -13.65 -16.51 -6.74
CA GLU A 210 -15.06 -16.81 -6.46
C GLU A 210 -15.28 -17.28 -5.02
N ARG A 211 -14.23 -17.80 -4.36
CA ARG A 211 -14.27 -18.13 -2.93
C ARG A 211 -14.25 -16.87 -2.06
N LEU A 212 -13.64 -15.80 -2.57
CA LEU A 212 -13.49 -14.52 -1.85
C LEU A 212 -14.67 -13.56 -2.06
N LEU A 213 -15.66 -13.95 -2.86
CA LEU A 213 -16.91 -13.21 -3.06
C LEU A 213 -17.91 -13.37 -1.90
N ASP A 214 -17.68 -14.34 -1.02
CA ASP A 214 -18.39 -14.50 0.25
C ASP A 214 -17.59 -13.81 1.35
N ILE A 215 -18.24 -12.96 2.15
CA ILE A 215 -17.55 -12.12 3.15
C ILE A 215 -16.92 -12.96 4.27
N ASN A 216 -17.57 -14.06 4.69
CA ASN A 216 -17.06 -14.90 5.76
C ASN A 216 -15.84 -15.66 5.26
N ARG A 217 -15.91 -16.21 4.04
CA ARG A 217 -14.77 -16.86 3.40
C ARG A 217 -13.61 -15.90 3.19
N PHE A 218 -13.88 -14.65 2.83
CA PHE A 218 -12.84 -13.62 2.72
C PHE A 218 -12.13 -13.40 4.06
N GLN A 219 -12.89 -13.31 5.16
CA GLN A 219 -12.37 -13.08 6.51
C GLN A 219 -11.65 -14.30 7.11
N GLU A 220 -12.01 -15.52 6.69
CA GLU A 220 -11.34 -16.76 7.09
C GLU A 220 -9.97 -16.93 6.42
N VAL A 221 -9.76 -16.34 5.25
CA VAL A 221 -8.51 -16.47 4.49
C VAL A 221 -7.50 -15.42 4.94
N ASP A 222 -6.26 -15.87 5.19
CA ASP A 222 -5.17 -14.98 5.58
C ASP A 222 -5.06 -13.78 4.61
N PRO A 223 -5.01 -12.54 5.12
CA PRO A 223 -4.96 -11.36 4.28
C PRO A 223 -3.79 -11.34 3.27
N THR A 224 -2.67 -12.01 3.58
CA THR A 224 -1.53 -12.15 2.64
C THR A 224 -1.87 -12.97 1.39
N LEU A 225 -3.00 -13.67 1.38
CA LEU A 225 -3.53 -14.44 0.24
C LEU A 225 -4.79 -13.82 -0.35
N SER A 226 -5.76 -13.45 0.50
CA SER A 226 -7.04 -12.92 0.02
C SER A 226 -6.89 -11.56 -0.67
N TYR A 227 -5.99 -10.69 -0.18
CA TYR A 227 -5.85 -9.35 -0.74
C TYR A 227 -5.10 -9.33 -2.07
N PRO A 228 -4.01 -10.07 -2.28
CA PRO A 228 -3.42 -10.20 -3.61
C PRO A 228 -4.38 -10.72 -4.67
N LEU A 229 -5.17 -11.75 -4.34
CA LEU A 229 -6.13 -12.30 -5.28
C LEU A 229 -7.29 -11.33 -5.57
N SER A 230 -7.83 -10.66 -4.55
CA SER A 230 -8.82 -9.61 -4.79
C SER A 230 -8.23 -8.43 -5.56
N ALA A 231 -6.95 -8.10 -5.36
CA ALA A 231 -6.27 -7.02 -6.08
C ALA A 231 -6.19 -7.28 -7.58
N ILE A 232 -5.71 -8.46 -7.99
CA ILE A 232 -5.63 -8.77 -9.42
C ILE A 232 -7.01 -8.81 -10.08
N TYR A 233 -8.04 -9.28 -9.36
CA TYR A 233 -9.40 -9.30 -9.89
C TYR A 233 -10.01 -7.89 -9.97
N ASN A 234 -9.81 -7.02 -8.98
CA ASN A 234 -10.30 -5.63 -9.06
C ASN A 234 -9.56 -4.85 -10.15
N TRP A 235 -8.27 -5.13 -10.37
CA TRP A 235 -7.52 -4.60 -11.51
C TRP A 235 -8.13 -5.05 -12.85
N PHE A 236 -8.46 -6.34 -12.98
CA PHE A 236 -9.21 -6.86 -14.12
C PHE A 236 -10.55 -6.12 -14.33
N LEU A 237 -11.35 -5.99 -13.28
CA LEU A 237 -12.65 -5.32 -13.37
C LEU A 237 -12.52 -3.85 -13.82
N LEU A 238 -11.55 -3.11 -13.27
CA LEU A 238 -11.27 -1.73 -13.68
C LEU A 238 -10.97 -1.61 -15.18
N HIS A 239 -10.10 -2.48 -15.70
CA HIS A 239 -9.70 -2.46 -17.11
C HIS A 239 -10.76 -3.02 -18.05
N HIS A 240 -11.51 -4.02 -17.61
CA HIS A 240 -12.50 -4.71 -18.44
C HIS A 240 -13.82 -3.95 -18.53
N LEU A 241 -14.29 -3.40 -17.40
CA LEU A 241 -15.57 -2.68 -17.34
C LEU A 241 -15.44 -1.18 -17.67
N GLY A 242 -14.23 -0.64 -17.53
CA GLY A 242 -14.01 0.80 -17.45
C GLY A 242 -14.35 1.35 -16.05
N VAL A 243 -13.77 2.50 -15.72
CA VAL A 243 -13.85 3.06 -14.36
C VAL A 243 -15.29 3.36 -13.93
N GLU A 244 -16.12 3.94 -14.79
CA GLU A 244 -17.49 4.31 -14.44
C GLU A 244 -18.34 3.09 -14.03
N SER A 245 -18.27 2.02 -14.82
CA SER A 245 -18.95 0.76 -14.52
C SER A 245 -18.37 0.06 -13.30
N TYR A 246 -17.05 0.11 -13.12
CA TYR A 246 -16.40 -0.38 -11.91
C TYR A 246 -16.87 0.36 -10.65
N LEU A 247 -16.96 1.70 -10.67
CA LEU A 247 -17.43 2.48 -9.53
C LEU A 247 -18.91 2.19 -9.20
N ARG A 248 -19.76 1.97 -10.22
CA ARG A 248 -21.13 1.50 -10.00
C ARG A 248 -21.15 0.13 -9.30
N LEU A 249 -20.33 -0.80 -9.76
CA LEU A 249 -20.20 -2.13 -9.15
C LEU A 249 -19.70 -2.02 -7.70
N TYR A 250 -18.64 -1.26 -7.46
CA TYR A 250 -18.09 -0.99 -6.13
C TYR A 250 -19.17 -0.45 -5.18
N ARG A 251 -19.93 0.58 -5.59
CA ARG A 251 -21.05 1.15 -4.80
C ARG A 251 -22.15 0.13 -4.54
N SER A 252 -22.48 -0.72 -5.52
CA SER A 252 -23.54 -1.73 -5.35
C SER A 252 -23.20 -2.81 -4.31
N HIS A 253 -21.93 -2.89 -3.91
CA HIS A 253 -21.43 -3.76 -2.85
C HIS A 253 -21.06 -2.98 -1.59
N GLY A 254 -21.61 -1.79 -1.42
CA GLY A 254 -21.66 -1.03 -0.18
C GLY A 254 -23.09 -0.91 0.37
N GLY A 255 -23.23 -0.82 1.69
CA GLY A 255 -24.50 -0.53 2.37
C GLY A 255 -24.39 -0.45 3.89
N ASP A 256 -25.54 -0.37 4.56
CA ASP A 256 -25.68 -0.38 6.02
C ASP A 256 -25.99 -1.83 6.48
N THR A 257 -25.14 -2.48 7.29
CA THR A 257 -25.16 -3.95 7.59
C THR A 257 -26.51 -4.56 8.01
N PRO A 258 -26.77 -5.90 7.85
CA PRO A 258 -25.87 -7.03 7.55
C PRO A 258 -26.20 -7.81 6.24
N SER A 259 -26.82 -7.18 5.24
CA SER A 259 -27.18 -7.82 3.96
C SER A 259 -26.02 -8.01 2.97
N LEU A 260 -24.81 -7.56 3.31
CA LEU A 260 -23.60 -7.64 2.48
C LEU A 260 -22.99 -9.04 2.37
N ASN A 261 -23.66 -10.07 2.89
CA ASN A 261 -23.01 -11.36 3.15
C ASN A 261 -22.53 -12.09 1.91
N ASN A 262 -23.06 -11.80 0.72
CA ASN A 262 -22.68 -12.47 -0.51
C ASN A 262 -22.81 -11.59 -1.74
N ILE A 263 -21.77 -11.58 -2.58
CA ILE A 263 -21.84 -11.09 -3.96
C ILE A 263 -22.48 -12.22 -4.80
N PRO A 264 -23.75 -12.10 -5.25
CA PRO A 264 -24.43 -13.21 -5.91
C PRO A 264 -23.78 -13.54 -7.26
N ARG A 265 -23.34 -14.79 -7.44
CA ARG A 265 -22.72 -15.26 -8.69
C ARG A 265 -23.67 -15.12 -9.88
N ASN A 266 -24.94 -15.50 -9.69
CA ASN A 266 -26.00 -15.35 -10.67
C ASN A 266 -26.80 -14.07 -10.33
N GLY A 267 -26.38 -12.93 -10.89
CA GLY A 267 -27.05 -11.64 -10.70
C GLY A 267 -26.08 -10.46 -10.50
N SER A 268 -24.83 -10.73 -10.13
CA SER A 268 -23.78 -9.72 -10.15
C SER A 268 -23.43 -9.37 -11.59
N ARG A 269 -23.17 -8.08 -11.86
CA ARG A 269 -22.63 -7.57 -13.13
C ARG A 269 -21.16 -7.96 -13.34
N LEU A 270 -20.72 -9.08 -12.75
CA LEU A 270 -19.36 -9.55 -12.87
C LEU A 270 -19.15 -10.20 -14.24
N PRO A 271 -17.99 -9.95 -14.89
CA PRO A 271 -17.63 -10.66 -16.11
C PRO A 271 -17.55 -12.18 -15.89
N PRO A 272 -17.75 -12.99 -16.95
CA PRO A 272 -17.64 -14.44 -16.86
C PRO A 272 -16.19 -14.86 -16.54
N PRO A 273 -15.98 -16.01 -15.84
CA PRO A 273 -14.65 -16.46 -15.43
C PRO A 273 -13.64 -16.54 -16.57
N GLU A 274 -14.07 -16.95 -17.77
CA GLU A 274 -13.21 -17.07 -18.95
C GLU A 274 -12.60 -15.73 -19.37
N ALA A 275 -13.28 -14.61 -19.11
CA ALA A 275 -12.74 -13.27 -19.39
C ALA A 275 -11.59 -12.93 -18.43
N PHE A 276 -11.67 -13.36 -17.16
CA PHE A 276 -10.60 -13.17 -16.20
C PHE A 276 -9.41 -14.08 -16.51
N GLU A 277 -9.66 -15.35 -16.86
CA GLU A 277 -8.58 -16.26 -17.26
C GLU A 277 -7.87 -15.77 -18.53
N ALA A 278 -8.61 -15.28 -19.53
CA ALA A 278 -8.02 -14.65 -20.70
C ALA A 278 -7.23 -13.38 -20.37
N PHE A 279 -7.67 -12.61 -19.37
CA PHE A 279 -6.94 -11.45 -18.86
C PHE A 279 -5.60 -11.86 -18.25
N LEU A 280 -5.58 -12.89 -17.41
CA LEU A 280 -4.37 -13.43 -16.80
C LEU A 280 -3.39 -14.00 -17.83
N GLN A 281 -3.88 -14.70 -18.85
CA GLN A 281 -3.04 -15.23 -19.94
C GLN A 281 -2.40 -14.13 -20.79
N LYS A 282 -3.14 -13.07 -21.11
CA LYS A 282 -2.63 -11.95 -21.92
C LYS A 282 -1.61 -11.09 -21.19
N HIS A 283 -1.56 -11.17 -19.86
CA HIS A 283 -0.74 -10.30 -19.03
C HIS A 283 0.46 -11.05 -18.42
N GLU A 284 1.37 -11.55 -19.27
CA GLU A 284 2.78 -11.74 -18.88
C GLU A 284 3.37 -10.45 -18.25
N ALA A 285 2.77 -9.31 -18.55
CA ALA A 285 3.06 -7.97 -18.02
C ALA A 285 2.91 -7.78 -16.50
N PHE A 286 2.40 -8.76 -15.74
CA PHE A 286 2.46 -8.69 -14.27
C PHE A 286 3.84 -9.02 -13.73
N SER A 287 4.67 -9.75 -14.49
CA SER A 287 6.02 -10.04 -14.04
C SER A 287 6.84 -8.75 -14.02
N THR A 288 7.31 -8.40 -12.83
CA THR A 288 8.23 -7.27 -12.62
C THR A 288 9.68 -7.65 -12.95
N VAL A 289 9.93 -8.92 -13.24
CA VAL A 289 11.23 -9.50 -13.61
C VAL A 289 11.04 -10.35 -14.87
N ALA A 290 11.90 -10.18 -15.86
CA ALA A 290 11.88 -10.97 -17.08
C ALA A 290 13.15 -11.83 -17.20
N PHE A 291 13.02 -12.96 -17.89
CA PHE A 291 14.14 -13.87 -18.20
C PHE A 291 14.26 -14.00 -19.72
N PRO A 292 14.85 -13.01 -20.40
CA PRO A 292 14.86 -12.95 -21.85
C PRO A 292 15.64 -14.13 -22.45
N SER A 293 15.15 -14.68 -23.56
CA SER A 293 15.81 -15.78 -24.27
C SER A 293 17.03 -15.30 -25.06
N LEU A 294 16.97 -14.06 -25.55
CA LEU A 294 18.05 -13.38 -26.26
C LEU A 294 18.62 -12.29 -25.36
N TRP A 295 19.94 -12.25 -25.26
CA TRP A 295 20.63 -11.17 -24.56
C TRP A 295 21.05 -10.08 -25.55
N PRO A 296 21.16 -8.83 -25.07
CA PRO A 296 21.86 -7.78 -25.78
C PRO A 296 23.20 -8.25 -26.37
N ASP A 297 23.42 -7.96 -27.65
CA ASP A 297 24.67 -8.19 -28.39
C ASP A 297 25.55 -6.92 -28.46
N PHE A 298 25.10 -5.83 -27.84
CA PHE A 298 25.82 -4.57 -27.71
C PHE A 298 26.62 -4.47 -26.41
N PRO A 299 27.59 -3.54 -26.31
CA PRO A 299 28.41 -3.36 -25.10
C PRO A 299 27.57 -3.03 -23.85
N PRO A 300 27.98 -3.49 -22.65
CA PRO A 300 27.27 -3.16 -21.42
C PRO A 300 27.33 -1.67 -21.11
N LEU A 301 26.23 -1.15 -20.56
CA LEU A 301 26.14 0.19 -19.99
C LEU A 301 27.10 0.35 -18.80
N MET A 302 27.24 -0.71 -18.00
CA MET A 302 28.11 -0.75 -16.82
C MET A 302 28.74 -2.14 -16.72
N GLU A 303 30.02 -2.21 -16.38
CA GLU A 303 30.75 -3.46 -16.17
C GLU A 303 31.72 -3.32 -14.99
N ALA A 304 31.67 -4.28 -14.06
CA ALA A 304 32.48 -4.30 -12.85
C ALA A 304 32.64 -5.73 -12.30
N HIS A 305 33.37 -5.89 -11.20
CA HIS A 305 33.58 -7.19 -10.56
C HIS A 305 32.28 -7.85 -10.05
N TRP A 306 31.25 -7.06 -9.72
CA TRP A 306 29.96 -7.54 -9.27
C TRP A 306 29.06 -8.03 -10.41
N GLY A 307 29.31 -7.61 -11.64
CA GLY A 307 28.41 -7.88 -12.77
C GLY A 307 28.45 -6.85 -13.88
N SER A 308 27.49 -6.98 -14.78
CA SER A 308 27.30 -6.13 -15.94
C SER A 308 25.82 -5.77 -16.09
N VAL A 309 25.57 -4.57 -16.62
CA VAL A 309 24.22 -4.08 -16.91
C VAL A 309 24.16 -3.60 -18.35
N TRP A 310 23.09 -3.97 -19.06
CA TRP A 310 22.75 -3.42 -20.37
C TRP A 310 21.41 -2.68 -20.28
N GLU A 311 21.15 -1.79 -21.22
CA GLU A 311 19.94 -0.97 -21.27
C GLU A 311 19.40 -0.91 -22.69
N ASP A 312 18.07 -1.01 -22.83
CA ASP A 312 17.36 -0.63 -24.05
C ASP A 312 16.25 0.40 -23.73
N GLU A 313 15.26 0.59 -24.60
CA GLU A 313 14.17 1.54 -24.34
C GLU A 313 13.28 1.15 -23.15
N ARG A 314 13.18 -0.14 -22.82
CA ARG A 314 12.20 -0.69 -21.87
C ARG A 314 12.82 -1.35 -20.64
N TRP A 315 14.00 -1.94 -20.75
CA TRP A 315 14.58 -2.85 -19.77
C TRP A 315 16.02 -2.47 -19.40
N TYR A 316 16.35 -2.75 -18.14
CA TYR A 316 17.72 -2.99 -17.70
C TYR A 316 17.94 -4.50 -17.63
N TYR A 317 18.96 -4.99 -18.34
CA TYR A 317 19.37 -6.39 -18.31
C TYR A 317 20.53 -6.53 -17.34
N PHE A 318 20.38 -7.41 -16.37
CA PHE A 318 21.35 -7.64 -15.30
C PHE A 318 22.03 -8.99 -15.50
N ARG A 319 23.36 -8.98 -15.41
CA ARG A 319 24.19 -10.17 -15.20
C ARG A 319 24.98 -9.98 -13.91
N LEU A 320 24.54 -10.60 -12.80
CA LEU A 320 25.07 -10.35 -11.45
C LEU A 320 25.65 -11.59 -10.81
N ARG A 321 26.79 -11.47 -10.11
CA ARG A 321 27.33 -12.56 -9.28
C ARG A 321 26.58 -12.76 -7.96
N GLY A 322 25.81 -11.77 -7.54
CA GLY A 322 25.10 -11.78 -6.27
C GLY A 322 24.33 -10.48 -6.06
N SER A 323 23.76 -10.32 -4.87
CA SER A 323 22.99 -9.14 -4.50
C SER A 323 23.83 -7.87 -4.52
N VAL A 324 23.20 -6.74 -4.84
CA VAL A 324 23.86 -5.42 -4.89
C VAL A 324 23.00 -4.33 -4.28
N ARG A 325 23.65 -3.35 -3.63
CA ARG A 325 23.08 -2.10 -3.14
C ARG A 325 23.44 -0.96 -4.08
N MET A 326 22.51 -0.04 -4.29
CA MET A 326 22.68 1.09 -5.19
C MET A 326 22.45 2.40 -4.44
N ILE A 327 23.42 3.30 -4.51
CA ILE A 327 23.40 4.62 -3.90
C ILE A 327 23.35 5.67 -5.02
N PRO A 328 22.33 6.52 -5.10
CA PRO A 328 22.27 7.56 -6.14
C PRO A 328 23.35 8.62 -5.91
N SER A 329 23.73 9.34 -6.97
CA SER A 329 24.70 10.44 -6.90
C SER A 329 24.31 11.56 -5.90
N ARG A 330 23.02 11.70 -5.60
CA ARG A 330 22.47 12.64 -4.62
C ARG A 330 21.58 11.88 -3.64
N PRO A 331 22.16 11.20 -2.64
CA PRO A 331 21.38 10.45 -1.69
C PRO A 331 20.55 11.37 -0.79
N VAL A 332 19.41 10.87 -0.28
CA VAL A 332 18.71 11.52 0.83
C VAL A 332 19.66 11.70 1.99
N GLY A 333 19.52 12.83 2.71
CA GLY A 333 20.45 13.22 3.75
C GLY A 333 20.67 12.10 4.79
N LYS A 334 21.89 12.05 5.34
CA LYS A 334 22.31 11.02 6.32
C LYS A 334 21.45 10.92 7.58
N ALA A 335 20.61 11.91 7.84
CA ALA A 335 19.65 11.89 8.94
C ALA A 335 18.44 10.98 8.68
N PHE A 336 18.15 10.65 7.41
CA PHE A 336 17.04 9.76 7.07
C PHE A 336 17.31 8.32 7.55
N ARG A 337 16.28 7.68 8.08
CA ARG A 337 16.28 6.28 8.51
C ARG A 337 15.27 5.48 7.69
N SER A 338 15.78 4.60 6.84
CA SER A 338 14.93 3.60 6.20
C SER A 338 14.72 2.40 7.13
N ARG A 339 13.50 2.17 7.59
CA ARG A 339 13.19 1.01 8.44
C ARG A 339 13.44 -0.30 7.71
N GLU A 340 13.01 -0.37 6.45
CA GLU A 340 13.23 -1.54 5.58
C GLU A 340 14.73 -1.86 5.44
N PHE A 341 15.59 -0.84 5.27
CA PHE A 341 17.04 -1.06 5.23
C PHE A 341 17.56 -1.68 6.53
N HIS A 342 17.15 -1.16 7.69
CA HIS A 342 17.60 -1.69 8.99
C HIS A 342 17.02 -3.07 9.31
N GLU A 343 15.83 -3.40 8.80
CA GLU A 343 15.27 -4.76 8.90
C GLU A 343 16.10 -5.76 8.08
N ILE A 344 16.60 -5.37 6.90
CA ILE A 344 17.42 -6.24 6.03
C ILE A 344 18.89 -6.27 6.47
N PHE A 345 19.44 -5.14 6.94
CA PHE A 345 20.84 -4.95 7.30
C PHE A 345 21.00 -4.35 8.70
N PRO A 346 20.70 -5.10 9.78
CA PRO A 346 20.68 -4.56 11.14
C PRO A 346 22.04 -4.02 11.61
N ASP A 347 23.14 -4.60 11.11
CA ASP A 347 24.51 -4.27 11.53
C ASP A 347 25.25 -3.33 10.55
N VAL A 348 24.60 -2.88 9.48
CA VAL A 348 25.22 -2.01 8.47
C VAL A 348 24.75 -0.57 8.67
N PRO A 349 25.66 0.41 8.76
CA PRO A 349 25.28 1.82 8.76
C PRO A 349 24.65 2.24 7.42
N TYR A 350 23.46 2.83 7.47
CA TYR A 350 22.82 3.41 6.30
C TYR A 350 23.64 4.57 5.73
N SER A 351 24.01 4.47 4.47
CA SER A 351 24.88 5.42 3.75
C SER A 351 24.16 6.15 2.61
N GLY A 352 22.83 6.01 2.52
CA GLY A 352 22.01 6.65 1.50
C GLY A 352 21.53 5.70 0.40
N GLU A 353 21.64 4.39 0.63
CA GLU A 353 21.18 3.32 -0.26
C GLU A 353 19.72 3.54 -0.63
N ARG A 354 19.46 3.61 -1.92
CA ARG A 354 18.11 3.73 -2.42
C ARG A 354 17.55 2.38 -2.83
N TYR A 355 18.31 1.63 -3.61
CA TYR A 355 17.87 0.32 -4.09
C TYR A 355 18.69 -0.80 -3.50
N TYR A 356 18.04 -1.93 -3.25
CA TYR A 356 18.69 -3.20 -3.00
C TYR A 356 18.11 -4.25 -3.94
N LEU A 357 18.98 -4.79 -4.79
CA LEU A 357 18.66 -5.86 -5.72
C LEU A 357 19.20 -7.16 -5.13
N GLN A 358 18.30 -7.94 -4.55
CA GLN A 358 18.61 -9.26 -4.00
C GLN A 358 18.43 -10.31 -5.10
N VAL A 359 19.42 -11.19 -5.27
CA VAL A 359 19.33 -12.30 -6.21
C VAL A 359 19.84 -13.60 -5.58
N SER A 360 19.16 -14.68 -5.92
CA SER A 360 19.49 -16.06 -5.58
C SER A 360 19.02 -16.98 -6.71
N PRO A 361 19.32 -18.29 -6.68
CA PRO A 361 18.79 -19.23 -7.67
C PRO A 361 17.25 -19.31 -7.72
N GLU A 362 16.58 -18.99 -6.61
CA GLU A 362 15.12 -19.12 -6.49
C GLU A 362 14.37 -17.78 -6.63
N GLU A 363 15.02 -16.65 -6.32
CA GLU A 363 14.35 -15.35 -6.22
C GLU A 363 15.15 -14.16 -6.75
N VAL A 364 14.44 -13.18 -7.30
CA VAL A 364 14.92 -11.82 -7.60
C VAL A 364 14.01 -10.83 -6.87
N LYS A 365 14.58 -9.91 -6.10
CA LYS A 365 13.82 -8.87 -5.37
C LYS A 365 14.47 -7.52 -5.59
N LEU A 366 13.68 -6.48 -5.87
CA LEU A 366 14.15 -5.10 -5.91
C LEU A 366 13.40 -4.29 -4.85
N TYR A 367 14.12 -3.80 -3.84
CA TYR A 367 13.61 -2.88 -2.83
C TYR A 367 13.95 -1.44 -3.22
N ASP A 368 13.04 -0.51 -2.93
CA ASP A 368 13.26 0.93 -2.85
C ASP A 368 13.13 1.38 -1.39
N PHE A 369 14.26 1.67 -0.77
CA PHE A 369 14.37 2.07 0.62
C PHE A 369 13.89 3.49 0.89
N TYR A 370 13.75 4.33 -0.13
CA TYR A 370 13.22 5.68 0.04
C TYR A 370 11.71 5.65 0.20
N THR A 371 11.02 4.75 -0.52
CA THR A 371 9.58 4.53 -0.39
C THR A 371 9.21 3.37 0.55
N MET A 372 10.21 2.66 1.08
CA MET A 372 10.06 1.47 1.94
C MET A 372 9.22 0.38 1.28
N ALA A 373 9.51 0.08 0.02
CA ALA A 373 8.71 -0.87 -0.78
C ALA A 373 9.56 -1.86 -1.58
N LEU A 374 9.15 -3.13 -1.58
CA LEU A 374 9.48 -4.13 -2.59
C LEU A 374 8.76 -3.78 -3.88
N ILE A 375 9.50 -3.32 -4.88
CA ILE A 375 8.97 -2.79 -6.15
C ILE A 375 9.06 -3.78 -7.31
N ALA A 376 9.94 -4.78 -7.22
CA ALA A 376 9.95 -5.95 -8.11
C ALA A 376 10.15 -7.25 -7.32
N PHE A 377 9.53 -8.31 -7.80
CA PHE A 377 9.58 -9.63 -7.16
C PHE A 377 9.48 -10.74 -8.21
N TYR A 378 10.34 -11.73 -8.08
CA TYR A 378 10.20 -13.03 -8.70
C TYR A 378 10.60 -14.08 -7.69
N SER A 379 9.82 -15.16 -7.63
CA SER A 379 10.15 -16.37 -6.90
C SER A 379 9.69 -17.55 -7.73
N ASN A 380 10.58 -18.51 -7.94
CA ASN A 380 10.30 -19.74 -8.68
C ASN A 380 9.05 -20.45 -8.12
N GLY A 381 8.93 -20.52 -6.79
CA GLY A 381 7.79 -21.13 -6.10
C GLY A 381 6.47 -20.36 -6.23
N LEU A 382 6.51 -19.07 -6.57
CA LEU A 382 5.35 -18.20 -6.76
C LEU A 382 5.21 -17.74 -8.22
N SER A 383 5.81 -18.47 -9.16
CA SER A 383 5.70 -18.22 -10.59
C SER A 383 4.89 -19.32 -11.27
N PRO A 384 3.91 -19.00 -12.13
CA PRO A 384 3.20 -19.99 -12.93
C PRO A 384 4.13 -20.80 -13.84
N THR A 385 5.21 -20.18 -14.33
CA THR A 385 6.17 -20.82 -15.24
C THR A 385 7.22 -21.66 -14.52
N ARG A 386 7.43 -21.42 -13.20
CA ARG A 386 8.49 -22.04 -12.39
C ARG A 386 9.85 -22.05 -13.08
N GLN A 387 10.15 -20.96 -13.79
CA GLN A 387 11.40 -20.83 -14.52
C GLN A 387 12.56 -20.66 -13.52
N ALA A 388 13.55 -21.55 -13.56
CA ALA A 388 14.76 -21.35 -12.77
C ALA A 388 15.48 -20.07 -13.24
N ILE A 389 16.04 -19.32 -12.31
CA ILE A 389 16.89 -18.17 -12.63
C ILE A 389 18.18 -18.75 -13.23
N ARG A 390 18.46 -18.41 -14.49
CA ARG A 390 19.63 -18.95 -15.19
C ARG A 390 20.90 -18.43 -14.54
N GLU A 391 21.71 -19.36 -14.07
CA GLU A 391 23.08 -19.13 -13.63
C GLU A 391 24.03 -19.59 -14.74
N GLU A 392 24.84 -18.68 -15.25
CA GLU A 392 25.83 -18.95 -16.29
C GLU A 392 27.17 -18.34 -15.87
N ASP A 393 28.20 -19.18 -15.75
CA ASP A 393 29.54 -18.83 -15.27
C ASP A 393 29.53 -18.12 -13.90
N GLY A 394 28.61 -18.51 -13.02
CA GLY A 394 28.44 -17.90 -11.69
C GLY A 394 27.73 -16.54 -11.70
N TYR A 395 26.98 -16.23 -12.77
CA TYR A 395 26.16 -15.02 -12.85
C TYR A 395 24.68 -15.33 -13.08
N PHE A 396 23.83 -14.69 -12.32
CA PHE A 396 22.39 -14.66 -12.53
C PHE A 396 22.01 -13.69 -13.64
N ARG A 397 21.12 -14.13 -14.53
CA ARG A 397 20.69 -13.42 -15.73
C ARG A 397 19.20 -13.11 -15.68
N PHE A 398 18.83 -11.83 -15.66
CA PHE A 398 17.44 -11.37 -15.66
C PHE A 398 17.31 -9.93 -16.18
N ALA A 399 16.09 -9.43 -16.36
CA ALA A 399 15.81 -8.05 -16.74
C ALA A 399 14.74 -7.42 -15.85
N LEU A 400 14.88 -6.12 -15.57
CA LEU A 400 13.92 -5.31 -14.81
C LEU A 400 13.46 -4.12 -15.65
N PRO A 401 12.18 -3.71 -15.59
CA PRO A 401 11.71 -2.55 -16.33
C PRO A 401 12.43 -1.27 -15.90
N ARG A 402 12.86 -0.44 -16.86
CA ARG A 402 13.56 0.83 -16.57
C ARG A 402 12.76 1.75 -15.67
N LYS A 403 11.44 1.79 -15.86
CA LYS A 403 10.50 2.61 -15.07
C LYS A 403 10.47 2.30 -13.56
N LEU A 404 11.11 1.21 -13.11
CA LEU A 404 11.25 0.91 -11.69
C LEU A 404 12.33 1.78 -11.01
N PHE A 405 13.23 2.38 -11.79
CA PHE A 405 14.29 3.25 -11.31
C PHE A 405 13.93 4.70 -11.61
N ALA A 406 13.90 5.56 -10.60
CA ALA A 406 13.63 6.99 -10.79
C ALA A 406 14.80 7.75 -11.41
N GLU A 407 16.03 7.26 -11.24
CA GLU A 407 17.23 7.79 -11.87
C GLU A 407 17.90 6.71 -12.74
N PRO A 408 18.63 7.10 -13.81
CA PRO A 408 19.42 6.16 -14.60
C PRO A 408 20.52 5.48 -13.76
N LEU A 409 20.74 4.18 -13.97
CA LEU A 409 21.75 3.39 -13.26
C LEU A 409 23.19 3.95 -13.34
N PRO A 410 23.66 4.55 -14.46
CA PRO A 410 25.00 5.15 -14.52
C PRO A 410 25.22 6.30 -13.54
N GLN A 411 24.15 6.87 -12.97
CA GLN A 411 24.21 7.93 -11.96
C GLN A 411 24.24 7.36 -10.53
N MET A 412 24.40 6.05 -10.37
CA MET A 412 24.42 5.36 -9.10
C MET A 412 25.77 4.66 -8.86
N SER A 413 26.21 4.67 -7.60
CA SER A 413 27.26 3.77 -7.13
C SER A 413 26.64 2.42 -6.79
N ILE A 414 27.23 1.34 -7.30
CA ILE A 414 26.78 -0.04 -7.08
C ILE A 414 27.84 -0.79 -6.28
N ALA A 415 27.44 -1.35 -5.15
CA ALA A 415 28.29 -2.13 -4.24
C ALA A 415 27.61 -3.44 -3.87
N GLN A 416 28.40 -4.50 -3.60
CA GLN A 416 27.87 -5.76 -3.08
C GLN A 416 27.49 -5.66 -1.60
#